data_AF-A0A2V5X879-F1
#
_entry.id   AF-A0A2V5X879-F1
#
_cell.length_a   1.000
_cell.length_b   1.000
_cell.length_c   1.000
_cell.angle_alpha   90.00
_cell.angle_beta   90.00
_cell.angle_gamma   90.00
#
_symmetry.space_group_name_H-M   'P 1'
#
loop_
_entity.id
_entity.type
_entity.pdbx_description
1 polymer ?
#
loop_
_entity_poly.entity_id
_entity_poly.type
_entity_poly.pdbx_seq_one_letter_code
_entity_poly.pdbx_strand_id
1 'polypeptide(L)'
;MRSLFYSFANRTAALLMKLLFGCVARVWVLRRENANHAGGFLLEANHISHFDPFIISSVVRRKIDWMTMAEFFRFPLLGLLLRAVDAFPADRHRADRKTIRTAIERLKSGHVVGLFPEGGIRDRAHSLLEGAPLRRGAATLAHMAGVSILPCVIVGSDRLYSRKRWLPLRRTPIWIAFGNPISHFPDPQKSEARERIECELAAAFKLLYAELRETFSLTPDDLPHPPRERMLKKSPRIVNNEDYEGHEEKQIQKASVPLRDLRGLRGEAKPYLVPRFAASGIDFLMCASINLLQSRHHLRARSRGEMERYVTACEKFTAESFYAVPNGAEIATAIGDRSTVTITWPSPINTNFPANNIARADFFPCARGWRAPTVFMLHALMSASHIGYRRYAARFNELGWNACFVHLPYHYSRVPRGYWNGELAITADLIRNAEGLRQGVIELRQLMSALRERGCQEFGVLGTSYGGWIGALLAMVERDFRFVALMAPIVNVEHAIWESPAARFMRRELRRANIDPSLVARHFHLSSPMHNQPLCDPARVLFVAGEFDLIVRLEHIKEIQQKWRGSELLRVRQGHFGYRMIRETIAQLKEREL
;
A
#
# COMPACT_ATOMS: atom_id res chain seq x y z
N MET A 1 28.75 -5.31 -15.12
CA MET A 1 28.00 -5.00 -13.88
C MET A 1 26.48 -5.12 -14.00
N ARG A 2 25.73 -4.25 -14.71
CA ARG A 2 24.23 -4.24 -14.67
C ARG A 2 23.57 -5.62 -14.82
N SER A 3 23.99 -6.44 -15.80
CA SER A 3 23.46 -7.81 -16.01
C SER A 3 23.57 -8.71 -14.77
N LEU A 4 24.73 -8.72 -14.09
CA LEU A 4 24.94 -9.51 -12.86
C LEU A 4 24.03 -9.05 -11.71
N PHE A 5 23.85 -7.74 -11.56
CA PHE A 5 22.94 -7.20 -10.53
C PHE A 5 21.49 -7.62 -10.78
N TYR A 6 21.00 -7.55 -12.02
CA TYR A 6 19.67 -8.08 -12.37
C TYR A 6 19.59 -9.60 -12.17
N SER A 7 20.60 -10.37 -12.61
CA SER A 7 20.63 -11.82 -12.45
C SER A 7 20.67 -12.28 -10.98
N PHE A 8 21.26 -11.48 -10.09
CA PHE A 8 21.21 -11.67 -8.64
C PHE A 8 19.83 -11.29 -8.08
N ALA A 9 19.35 -10.07 -8.36
CA ALA A 9 18.05 -9.59 -7.88
C ALA A 9 16.87 -10.48 -8.32
N ASN A 10 16.88 -10.98 -9.56
CA ASN A 10 15.92 -11.96 -10.07
C ASN A 10 15.94 -13.24 -9.24
N ARG A 11 17.12 -13.80 -8.95
CA ARG A 11 17.27 -15.00 -8.12
C ARG A 11 16.83 -14.78 -6.67
N THR A 12 17.16 -13.64 -6.07
CA THR A 12 16.71 -13.29 -4.71
C THR A 12 15.19 -13.10 -4.64
N ALA A 13 14.58 -12.45 -5.65
CA ALA A 13 13.13 -12.30 -5.73
C ALA A 13 12.41 -13.64 -5.96
N ALA A 14 12.93 -14.50 -6.84
CA ALA A 14 12.39 -15.85 -7.06
C ALA A 14 12.48 -16.70 -5.78
N LEU A 15 13.58 -16.63 -5.03
CA LEU A 15 13.72 -17.28 -3.73
C LEU A 15 12.71 -16.74 -2.71
N LEU A 16 12.58 -15.42 -2.60
CA LEU A 16 11.63 -14.77 -1.69
C LEU A 16 10.18 -15.17 -2.00
N MET A 17 9.81 -15.27 -3.28
CA MET A 17 8.47 -15.72 -3.69
C MET A 17 8.26 -17.21 -3.38
N LYS A 18 9.26 -18.08 -3.59
CA LYS A 18 9.17 -19.50 -3.19
C LYS A 18 9.01 -19.67 -1.67
N LEU A 19 9.71 -18.87 -0.87
CA LEU A 19 9.53 -18.84 0.59
C LEU A 19 8.14 -18.32 0.99
N LEU A 20 7.67 -17.23 0.37
CA LEU A 20 6.38 -16.62 0.65
C LEU A 20 5.23 -17.61 0.41
N PHE A 21 5.16 -18.22 -0.78
CA PHE A 21 4.11 -19.18 -1.09
C PHE A 21 4.28 -20.51 -0.34
N GLY A 22 5.51 -20.96 -0.04
CA GLY A 22 5.76 -22.14 0.79
C GLY A 22 5.31 -21.98 2.26
N CYS A 23 5.24 -20.76 2.77
CA CYS A 23 4.71 -20.46 4.10
C CYS A 23 3.18 -20.25 4.14
N VAL A 24 2.59 -19.76 3.05
CA VAL A 24 1.16 -19.37 2.98
C VAL A 24 0.27 -20.48 2.38
N ALA A 25 0.78 -21.26 1.43
CA ALA A 25 0.05 -22.30 0.71
C ALA A 25 0.64 -23.70 0.96
N ARG A 26 -0.22 -24.72 0.87
CA ARG A 26 0.19 -26.14 0.78
C ARG A 26 -0.12 -26.60 -0.63
N VAL A 27 0.91 -26.61 -1.49
CA VAL A 27 0.75 -26.96 -2.90
C VAL A 27 0.88 -28.48 -3.06
N TRP A 28 -0.22 -29.12 -3.47
CA TRP A 28 -0.24 -30.52 -3.89
C TRP A 28 -0.05 -30.59 -5.41
N VAL A 29 0.68 -31.59 -5.90
CA VAL A 29 1.10 -31.67 -7.31
C VAL A 29 0.99 -33.09 -7.83
N LEU A 30 0.16 -33.32 -8.84
CA LEU A 30 0.13 -34.56 -9.63
C LEU A 30 1.04 -34.44 -10.85
N ARG A 31 1.72 -35.55 -11.19
CA ARG A 31 2.67 -35.70 -12.31
C ARG A 31 3.70 -34.57 -12.44
N ARG A 32 4.38 -34.25 -11.35
CA ARG A 32 5.38 -33.16 -11.30
C ARG A 32 6.56 -33.42 -12.25
N GLU A 33 6.88 -34.67 -12.50
CA GLU A 33 7.90 -35.16 -13.44
C GLU A 33 7.66 -34.66 -14.87
N ASN A 34 6.41 -34.63 -15.36
CA ASN A 34 6.07 -34.16 -16.70
C ASN A 34 6.47 -32.69 -16.90
N ALA A 35 6.40 -31.85 -15.86
CA ALA A 35 6.85 -30.46 -15.90
C ALA A 35 8.37 -30.26 -15.94
N ASN A 36 9.17 -31.33 -15.94
CA ASN A 36 10.63 -31.27 -15.85
C ASN A 36 11.36 -32.09 -16.94
N HIS A 37 10.67 -32.50 -18.01
CA HIS A 37 11.31 -33.15 -19.16
C HIS A 37 12.31 -32.23 -19.89
N ALA A 38 13.17 -32.78 -20.75
CA ALA A 38 14.17 -32.03 -21.53
C ALA A 38 13.56 -31.26 -22.72
N GLY A 39 14.35 -30.38 -23.37
CA GLY A 39 13.91 -29.58 -24.51
C GLY A 39 13.07 -28.35 -24.14
N GLY A 40 12.68 -27.53 -25.13
CA GLY A 40 11.72 -26.44 -24.94
C GLY A 40 10.28 -26.96 -25.02
N PHE A 41 9.36 -26.37 -24.28
CA PHE A 41 7.93 -26.69 -24.35
C PHE A 41 7.03 -25.51 -23.96
N LEU A 42 5.79 -25.54 -24.46
CA LEU A 42 4.77 -24.54 -24.17
C LEU A 42 3.93 -25.02 -22.98
N LEU A 43 3.94 -24.28 -21.87
CA LEU A 43 3.15 -24.58 -20.68
C LEU A 43 1.83 -23.81 -20.74
N GLU A 44 0.73 -24.53 -20.97
CA GLU A 44 -0.64 -23.99 -21.02
C GLU A 44 -1.31 -24.20 -19.65
N ALA A 45 -1.74 -23.12 -18.99
CA ALA A 45 -2.42 -23.20 -17.69
C ALA A 45 -3.75 -22.43 -17.67
N ASN A 46 -4.74 -22.88 -16.89
CA ASN A 46 -5.94 -22.08 -16.59
C ASN A 46 -5.59 -20.89 -15.66
N HIS A 47 -6.40 -19.84 -15.68
CA HIS A 47 -6.12 -18.58 -14.99
C HIS A 47 -7.28 -18.14 -14.07
N ILE A 48 -7.21 -18.57 -12.82
CA ILE A 48 -8.21 -18.25 -11.78
C ILE A 48 -7.72 -17.18 -10.80
N SER A 49 -6.42 -16.84 -10.80
CA SER A 49 -5.87 -15.81 -9.92
C SER A 49 -4.59 -15.13 -10.44
N HIS A 50 -4.33 -13.90 -9.97
CA HIS A 50 -3.06 -13.21 -10.18
C HIS A 50 -1.85 -13.94 -9.56
N PHE A 51 -2.07 -14.97 -8.73
CA PHE A 51 -1.02 -15.73 -8.06
C PHE A 51 -0.55 -16.94 -8.87
N ASP A 52 -1.34 -17.41 -9.85
CA ASP A 52 -1.10 -18.63 -10.62
C ASP A 52 0.32 -18.73 -11.21
N PRO A 53 0.85 -17.74 -11.97
CA PRO A 53 2.19 -17.88 -12.56
C PRO A 53 3.30 -17.97 -11.51
N PHE A 54 3.13 -17.35 -10.34
CA PHE A 54 4.10 -17.40 -9.25
C PHE A 54 4.07 -18.75 -8.53
N ILE A 55 2.88 -19.32 -8.33
CA ILE A 55 2.70 -20.62 -7.69
C ILE A 55 3.23 -21.72 -8.62
N ILE A 56 2.90 -21.70 -9.91
CA ILE A 56 3.39 -22.67 -10.90
C ILE A 56 4.92 -22.58 -11.04
N SER A 57 5.51 -21.37 -11.12
CA SER A 57 6.98 -21.17 -11.08
C SER A 57 7.65 -21.55 -9.74
N SER A 58 6.88 -21.80 -8.68
CA SER A 58 7.42 -22.35 -7.43
C SER A 58 7.59 -23.89 -7.50
N VAL A 59 6.72 -24.56 -8.25
CA VAL A 59 6.63 -26.02 -8.38
C VAL A 59 7.54 -26.57 -9.47
N VAL A 60 7.61 -25.91 -10.62
CA VAL A 60 8.50 -26.31 -11.73
C VAL A 60 9.97 -26.01 -11.35
N ARG A 61 10.89 -26.96 -11.59
CA ARG A 61 12.32 -26.77 -11.28
C ARG A 61 13.02 -25.91 -12.34
N ARG A 62 12.58 -26.04 -13.60
CA ARG A 62 13.01 -25.23 -14.74
C ARG A 62 12.37 -23.84 -14.70
N LYS A 63 13.05 -22.88 -15.34
CA LYS A 63 12.57 -21.48 -15.48
C LYS A 63 11.44 -21.42 -16.50
N ILE A 64 10.34 -20.74 -16.14
CA ILE A 64 9.20 -20.47 -17.02
C ILE A 64 9.21 -18.99 -17.40
N ASP A 65 9.26 -18.72 -18.70
CA ASP A 65 9.18 -17.39 -19.28
C ASP A 65 7.71 -17.07 -19.58
N TRP A 66 7.04 -16.38 -18.67
CA TRP A 66 5.59 -16.08 -18.80
C TRP A 66 5.30 -14.95 -19.79
N MET A 67 4.34 -15.14 -20.69
CA MET A 67 3.83 -14.05 -21.54
C MET A 67 2.81 -13.20 -20.76
N THR A 68 3.00 -11.89 -20.68
CA THR A 68 2.11 -11.02 -19.89
C THR A 68 1.93 -9.62 -20.49
N MET A 69 0.90 -8.89 -20.06
CA MET A 69 0.49 -7.63 -20.72
C MET A 69 1.61 -6.57 -20.66
N ALA A 70 1.94 -6.00 -21.82
CA ALA A 70 2.99 -5.01 -21.99
C ALA A 70 2.84 -3.79 -21.06
N GLU A 71 1.59 -3.41 -20.76
CA GLU A 71 1.23 -2.32 -19.85
C GLU A 71 1.81 -2.49 -18.44
N PHE A 72 1.85 -3.73 -17.92
CA PHE A 72 2.35 -3.98 -16.56
C PHE A 72 3.85 -3.68 -16.40
N PHE A 73 4.62 -3.73 -17.49
CA PHE A 73 6.04 -3.36 -17.49
C PHE A 73 6.29 -1.85 -17.41
N ARG A 74 5.24 -1.01 -17.54
CA ARG A 74 5.33 0.46 -17.39
C ARG A 74 5.40 0.89 -15.93
N PHE A 75 4.90 0.07 -15.00
CA PHE A 75 5.00 0.32 -13.56
C PHE A 75 6.39 -0.12 -13.05
N PRO A 76 7.19 0.73 -12.38
CA PRO A 76 8.58 0.37 -12.05
C PRO A 76 8.75 -0.88 -11.17
N LEU A 77 7.95 -0.98 -10.09
CA LEU A 77 8.04 -2.11 -9.14
C LEU A 77 7.45 -3.40 -9.70
N LEU A 78 6.26 -3.34 -10.30
CA LEU A 78 5.63 -4.50 -10.94
C LEU A 78 6.41 -4.96 -12.17
N GLY A 79 6.90 -4.03 -12.99
CA GLY A 79 7.75 -4.33 -14.14
C GLY A 79 9.11 -4.91 -13.75
N LEU A 80 9.69 -4.51 -12.61
CA LEU A 80 10.87 -5.17 -12.05
C LEU A 80 10.52 -6.59 -11.58
N LEU A 81 9.40 -6.79 -10.88
CA LEU A 81 8.96 -8.10 -10.38
C LEU A 81 8.59 -9.07 -11.52
N LEU A 82 7.97 -8.58 -12.59
CA LEU A 82 7.67 -9.37 -13.79
C LEU A 82 8.95 -9.75 -14.54
N ARG A 83 9.92 -8.83 -14.68
CA ARG A 83 11.27 -9.15 -15.20
C ARG A 83 12.04 -10.09 -14.26
N ALA A 84 11.73 -10.10 -12.97
CA ALA A 84 12.35 -11.00 -11.97
C ALA A 84 11.82 -12.44 -12.03
N VAL A 85 10.61 -12.63 -12.58
CA VAL A 85 10.13 -13.94 -13.06
C VAL A 85 10.27 -14.08 -14.59
N ASP A 86 11.15 -13.27 -15.20
CA ASP A 86 11.55 -13.27 -16.61
C ASP A 86 10.39 -13.22 -17.65
N ALA A 87 9.23 -12.76 -17.19
CA ALA A 87 8.07 -12.55 -18.03
C ALA A 87 8.37 -11.50 -19.12
N PHE A 88 7.73 -11.65 -20.29
CA PHE A 88 7.94 -10.80 -21.44
C PHE A 88 6.64 -10.14 -21.94
N PRO A 89 6.73 -8.92 -22.52
CA PRO A 89 5.56 -8.15 -22.92
C PRO A 89 4.85 -8.73 -24.16
N ALA A 90 3.54 -8.81 -24.05
CA ALA A 90 2.59 -9.04 -25.12
C ALA A 90 1.51 -7.96 -25.13
N ASP A 91 1.07 -7.58 -26.33
CA ASP A 91 -0.15 -6.81 -26.52
C ASP A 91 -1.35 -7.78 -26.54
N ARG A 92 -2.48 -7.38 -25.94
CA ARG A 92 -3.70 -8.20 -25.79
C ARG A 92 -4.73 -7.95 -26.90
N HIS A 93 -4.54 -6.87 -27.67
CA HIS A 93 -5.39 -6.40 -28.76
C HIS A 93 -4.69 -6.49 -30.13
N ARG A 94 -3.35 -6.50 -30.17
CA ARG A 94 -2.56 -6.86 -31.36
C ARG A 94 -1.68 -8.08 -31.12
N ALA A 95 -1.74 -9.04 -32.03
CA ALA A 95 -0.76 -10.11 -32.13
C ALA A 95 0.55 -9.55 -32.72
N ASP A 96 1.37 -8.89 -31.89
CA ASP A 96 2.65 -8.33 -32.32
C ASP A 96 3.57 -9.47 -32.83
N ARG A 97 3.98 -9.36 -34.10
CA ARG A 97 4.94 -10.26 -34.76
C ARG A 97 6.23 -10.39 -33.94
N LYS A 98 6.63 -9.34 -33.22
CA LYS A 98 7.81 -9.32 -32.35
C LYS A 98 7.63 -10.23 -31.13
N THR A 99 6.50 -10.15 -30.43
CA THR A 99 6.18 -11.03 -29.28
C THR A 99 6.14 -12.50 -29.72
N ILE A 100 5.46 -12.80 -30.83
CA ILE A 100 5.39 -14.17 -31.39
C ILE A 100 6.78 -14.70 -31.73
N ARG A 101 7.60 -13.88 -32.40
CA ARG A 101 8.99 -14.23 -32.73
C ARG A 101 9.83 -14.50 -31.48
N THR A 102 9.78 -13.63 -30.46
CA THR A 102 10.51 -13.84 -29.20
C THR A 102 10.06 -15.07 -28.42
N ALA A 103 8.77 -15.44 -28.49
CA ALA A 103 8.29 -16.70 -27.90
C ALA A 103 8.88 -17.93 -28.63
N ILE A 104 8.87 -17.92 -29.97
CA ILE A 104 9.45 -19.00 -30.79
C ILE A 104 10.96 -19.11 -30.57
N GLU A 105 11.68 -17.98 -30.52
CA GLU A 105 13.13 -17.95 -30.26
C GLU A 105 13.48 -18.55 -28.88
N ARG A 106 12.72 -18.24 -27.82
CA ARG A 106 12.88 -18.82 -26.48
C ARG A 106 12.57 -20.33 -26.44
N LEU A 107 11.50 -20.76 -27.10
CA LEU A 107 11.14 -22.18 -27.20
C LEU A 107 12.23 -22.98 -27.92
N LYS A 108 12.75 -22.47 -29.04
CA LYS A 108 13.86 -23.10 -29.78
C LYS A 108 15.19 -23.05 -29.04
N SER A 109 15.43 -22.05 -28.17
CA SER A 109 16.56 -22.04 -27.23
C SER A 109 16.34 -22.92 -25.98
N GLY A 110 15.34 -23.80 -25.98
CA GLY A 110 15.11 -24.77 -24.91
C GLY A 110 14.51 -24.20 -23.63
N HIS A 111 13.88 -23.01 -23.66
CA HIS A 111 13.15 -22.48 -22.51
C HIS A 111 11.74 -23.07 -22.43
N VAL A 112 11.14 -22.98 -21.23
CA VAL A 112 9.69 -23.19 -21.06
C VAL A 112 9.00 -21.83 -21.20
N VAL A 113 8.02 -21.71 -22.09
CA VAL A 113 7.19 -20.49 -22.21
C VAL A 113 5.83 -20.74 -21.60
N GLY A 114 5.39 -19.85 -20.70
CA GLY A 114 4.13 -19.98 -19.97
C GLY A 114 3.01 -19.12 -20.55
N LEU A 115 1.86 -19.73 -20.82
CA LEU A 115 0.66 -19.12 -21.40
C LEU A 115 -0.62 -19.45 -20.62
N PHE A 116 -1.62 -18.58 -20.79
CA PHE A 116 -2.97 -18.73 -20.24
C PHE A 116 -4.02 -18.58 -21.37
N PRO A 117 -4.57 -19.66 -21.95
CA PRO A 117 -5.43 -19.60 -23.15
C PRO A 117 -6.77 -18.89 -22.92
N GLU A 118 -7.22 -18.73 -21.67
CA GLU A 118 -8.38 -17.90 -21.32
C GLU A 118 -8.15 -16.41 -21.68
N GLY A 119 -6.89 -15.97 -21.83
CA GLY A 119 -6.53 -14.61 -22.25
C GLY A 119 -6.81 -13.53 -21.20
N GLY A 120 -6.89 -13.92 -19.93
CA GLY A 120 -7.22 -13.11 -18.76
C GLY A 120 -7.82 -14.01 -17.68
N ILE A 121 -7.97 -13.51 -16.45
CA ILE A 121 -8.62 -14.28 -15.38
C ILE A 121 -10.11 -14.42 -15.71
N ARG A 122 -10.63 -15.65 -15.60
CA ARG A 122 -12.05 -15.96 -15.84
C ARG A 122 -12.61 -16.89 -14.77
N ASP A 123 -13.93 -16.91 -14.63
CA ASP A 123 -14.65 -17.68 -13.65
C ASP A 123 -15.97 -18.25 -14.21
N ARG A 124 -16.54 -19.24 -13.51
CA ARG A 124 -17.82 -19.91 -13.84
C ARG A 124 -17.86 -20.33 -15.33
N ALA A 125 -18.99 -20.12 -16.02
CA ALA A 125 -19.22 -20.48 -17.42
C ALA A 125 -18.33 -19.73 -18.45
N HIS A 126 -17.36 -18.93 -18.00
CA HIS A 126 -16.36 -18.31 -18.86
C HIS A 126 -14.97 -18.90 -18.68
N SER A 127 -14.74 -19.77 -17.68
CA SER A 127 -13.49 -20.51 -17.52
C SER A 127 -13.42 -21.74 -18.44
N LEU A 128 -12.21 -22.06 -18.88
CA LEU A 128 -11.86 -23.25 -19.64
C LEU A 128 -12.23 -24.55 -18.90
N LEU A 129 -12.15 -24.54 -17.56
CA LEU A 129 -12.49 -25.69 -16.70
C LEU A 129 -13.97 -26.08 -16.82
N GLU A 130 -14.85 -25.12 -17.10
CA GLU A 130 -16.29 -25.31 -17.30
C GLU A 130 -16.66 -25.26 -18.80
N GLY A 131 -15.68 -25.43 -19.69
CA GLY A 131 -15.90 -25.63 -21.14
C GLY A 131 -15.82 -24.40 -22.04
N ALA A 132 -15.38 -23.24 -21.56
CA ALA A 132 -15.21 -22.05 -22.41
C ALA A 132 -14.10 -22.24 -23.48
N PRO A 133 -14.22 -21.62 -24.67
CA PRO A 133 -13.30 -21.86 -25.79
C PRO A 133 -11.88 -21.31 -25.54
N LEU A 134 -10.89 -22.11 -25.96
CA LEU A 134 -9.46 -21.75 -26.00
C LEU A 134 -9.20 -20.57 -26.97
N ARG A 135 -8.18 -19.76 -26.69
CA ARG A 135 -7.62 -18.82 -27.68
C ARG A 135 -6.61 -19.55 -28.58
N ARG A 136 -6.88 -19.55 -29.89
CA ARG A 136 -6.13 -20.21 -30.99
C ARG A 136 -4.64 -19.84 -31.19
N GLY A 137 -4.04 -19.09 -30.26
CA GLY A 137 -2.63 -18.70 -30.30
C GLY A 137 -1.67 -19.83 -29.89
N ALA A 138 -2.07 -20.69 -28.95
CA ALA A 138 -1.22 -21.72 -28.36
C ALA A 138 -0.74 -22.77 -29.37
N ALA A 139 -1.68 -23.45 -30.04
CA ALA A 139 -1.38 -24.45 -31.07
C ALA A 139 -0.53 -23.86 -32.21
N THR A 140 -0.79 -22.60 -32.59
CA THR A 140 0.00 -21.88 -33.60
C THR A 140 1.45 -21.67 -33.15
N LEU A 141 1.68 -21.24 -31.90
CA LEU A 141 3.04 -21.04 -31.36
C LEU A 141 3.81 -22.36 -31.22
N ALA A 142 3.18 -23.41 -30.70
CA ALA A 142 3.83 -24.72 -30.52
C ALA A 142 4.27 -25.35 -31.86
N HIS A 143 3.38 -25.37 -32.85
CA HIS A 143 3.67 -25.87 -34.19
C HIS A 143 4.75 -25.02 -34.92
N MET A 144 4.74 -23.68 -34.79
CA MET A 144 5.80 -22.83 -35.36
C MET A 144 7.17 -22.97 -34.65
N ALA A 145 7.16 -23.34 -33.37
CA ALA A 145 8.37 -23.56 -32.58
C ALA A 145 8.94 -24.98 -32.73
N GLY A 146 8.13 -25.98 -33.07
CA GLY A 146 8.53 -27.39 -33.10
C GLY A 146 8.68 -27.98 -31.69
N VAL A 147 7.72 -27.68 -30.80
CA VAL A 147 7.75 -28.07 -29.38
C VAL A 147 6.42 -28.68 -28.93
N SER A 148 6.44 -29.47 -27.86
CA SER A 148 5.23 -29.99 -27.24
C SER A 148 4.47 -28.92 -26.44
N ILE A 149 3.18 -29.17 -26.22
CA ILE A 149 2.35 -28.43 -25.26
C ILE A 149 2.17 -29.28 -24.01
N LEU A 150 2.45 -28.72 -22.83
CA LEU A 150 2.17 -29.34 -21.54
C LEU A 150 0.94 -28.66 -20.90
N PRO A 151 -0.21 -29.33 -20.79
CA PRO A 151 -1.37 -28.81 -20.05
C PRO A 151 -1.14 -28.87 -18.54
N CYS A 152 -1.63 -27.84 -17.84
CA CYS A 152 -1.51 -27.65 -16.40
C CYS A 152 -2.82 -27.11 -15.81
N VAL A 153 -3.47 -27.86 -14.93
CA VAL A 153 -4.62 -27.36 -14.16
C VAL A 153 -4.15 -26.88 -12.79
N ILE A 154 -4.56 -25.68 -12.39
CA ILE A 154 -4.42 -25.12 -11.04
C ILE A 154 -5.79 -24.80 -10.43
N VAL A 155 -6.01 -25.24 -9.18
CA VAL A 155 -7.25 -25.02 -8.41
C VAL A 155 -6.93 -24.48 -7.02
N GLY A 156 -7.75 -23.53 -6.55
CA GLY A 156 -7.71 -23.00 -5.18
C GLY A 156 -6.76 -21.82 -4.93
N SER A 157 -6.05 -21.32 -5.95
CA SER A 157 -5.19 -20.13 -5.85
C SER A 157 -5.99 -18.82 -5.73
N ASP A 158 -7.20 -18.76 -6.28
CA ASP A 158 -8.20 -17.69 -6.11
C ASP A 158 -8.53 -17.43 -4.62
N ARG A 159 -8.42 -18.45 -3.77
CA ARG A 159 -8.65 -18.37 -2.33
C ARG A 159 -7.70 -17.39 -1.63
N LEU A 160 -6.54 -17.11 -2.23
CA LEU A 160 -5.58 -16.11 -1.75
C LEU A 160 -6.07 -14.67 -1.94
N TYR A 161 -7.16 -14.40 -2.67
CA TYR A 161 -7.79 -13.07 -2.63
C TYR A 161 -8.39 -12.74 -1.24
N SER A 162 -8.67 -13.77 -0.41
CA SER A 162 -9.16 -13.55 0.96
C SER A 162 -8.00 -13.32 1.94
N ARG A 163 -7.90 -12.09 2.48
CA ARG A 163 -6.86 -11.71 3.46
C ARG A 163 -6.77 -12.65 4.67
N LYS A 164 -7.88 -13.29 5.07
CA LYS A 164 -7.92 -14.29 6.16
C LYS A 164 -7.04 -15.53 5.87
N ARG A 165 -6.78 -15.86 4.61
CA ARG A 165 -5.97 -17.02 4.20
C ARG A 165 -4.45 -16.74 4.14
N TRP A 166 -4.03 -15.48 4.35
CA TRP A 166 -2.63 -15.06 4.52
C TRP A 166 -2.20 -14.92 6.00
N LEU A 167 -3.17 -14.89 6.92
CA LEU A 167 -2.90 -14.90 8.37
C LEU A 167 -2.45 -16.30 8.81
N PRO A 168 -1.59 -16.39 9.86
CA PRO A 168 -0.37 -17.18 9.79
C PRO A 168 -0.58 -18.69 9.63
N LEU A 169 0.27 -19.29 8.79
CA LEU A 169 0.49 -20.74 8.65
C LEU A 169 -0.76 -21.58 8.33
N ARG A 170 -1.87 -20.96 7.89
CA ARG A 170 -3.08 -21.65 7.43
C ARG A 170 -2.87 -22.59 6.24
N ARG A 171 -1.70 -22.55 5.58
CA ARG A 171 -1.24 -23.53 4.58
C ARG A 171 -2.36 -23.84 3.56
N THR A 172 -2.90 -22.76 2.98
CA THR A 172 -4.07 -22.82 2.10
C THR A 172 -3.84 -23.87 1.02
N PRO A 173 -4.69 -24.91 0.91
CA PRO A 173 -4.46 -25.95 -0.06
C PRO A 173 -4.69 -25.40 -1.46
N ILE A 174 -3.72 -25.67 -2.33
CA ILE A 174 -3.72 -25.34 -3.75
C ILE A 174 -3.30 -26.61 -4.46
N TRP A 175 -4.00 -26.96 -5.53
CA TRP A 175 -3.78 -28.21 -6.25
C TRP A 175 -3.35 -27.92 -7.67
N ILE A 176 -2.35 -28.68 -8.14
CA ILE A 176 -1.82 -28.59 -9.50
C ILE A 176 -1.76 -30.00 -10.08
N ALA A 177 -2.20 -30.16 -11.33
CA ALA A 177 -1.96 -31.38 -12.10
C ALA A 177 -1.39 -31.04 -13.46
N PHE A 178 -0.26 -31.66 -13.81
CA PHE A 178 0.27 -31.63 -15.16
C PHE A 178 -0.27 -32.83 -15.94
N GLY A 179 -0.65 -32.62 -17.20
CA GLY A 179 -1.01 -33.71 -18.12
C GLY A 179 0.22 -34.29 -18.81
N ASN A 180 -0.02 -35.11 -19.82
CA ASN A 180 1.04 -35.61 -20.69
C ASN A 180 1.37 -34.56 -21.78
N PRO A 181 2.63 -34.47 -22.25
CA PRO A 181 2.99 -33.56 -23.34
C PRO A 181 2.25 -33.93 -24.64
N ILE A 182 1.50 -32.98 -25.20
CA ILE A 182 0.87 -33.08 -26.52
C ILE A 182 1.93 -32.74 -27.57
N SER A 183 2.17 -33.65 -28.51
CA SER A 183 3.17 -33.49 -29.57
C SER A 183 2.76 -32.42 -30.59
N HIS A 184 3.75 -31.81 -31.25
CA HIS A 184 3.50 -31.03 -32.46
C HIS A 184 3.41 -31.99 -33.66
N PHE A 185 2.33 -31.91 -34.43
CA PHE A 185 2.19 -32.65 -35.68
C PHE A 185 2.93 -31.89 -36.82
N PRO A 186 3.83 -32.56 -37.59
CA PRO A 186 4.63 -31.90 -38.63
C PRO A 186 3.97 -31.88 -40.02
N ASP A 187 2.88 -32.62 -40.24
CA ASP A 187 2.32 -32.92 -41.56
C ASP A 187 1.28 -31.88 -42.10
N PRO A 188 0.95 -31.88 -43.40
CA PRO A 188 0.66 -30.63 -44.14
C PRO A 188 -0.81 -30.18 -44.22
N GLN A 189 -1.59 -30.25 -43.13
CA GLN A 189 -2.83 -29.46 -43.00
C GLN A 189 -2.79 -28.57 -41.75
N LYS A 190 -2.50 -27.28 -41.96
CA LYS A 190 -2.32 -26.27 -40.90
C LYS A 190 -3.60 -25.90 -40.14
N SER A 191 -4.77 -26.40 -40.54
CA SER A 191 -6.02 -26.29 -39.78
C SER A 191 -6.26 -27.54 -38.94
N GLU A 192 -6.38 -28.71 -39.58
CA GLU A 192 -6.59 -30.01 -38.94
C GLU A 192 -5.60 -30.29 -37.80
N ALA A 193 -4.30 -30.05 -38.03
CA ALA A 193 -3.27 -30.25 -37.00
C ALA A 193 -3.44 -29.33 -35.78
N ARG A 194 -4.01 -28.12 -35.95
CA ARG A 194 -4.28 -27.18 -34.85
C ARG A 194 -5.58 -27.51 -34.15
N GLU A 195 -6.63 -27.83 -34.91
CA GLU A 195 -7.94 -28.22 -34.36
C GLU A 195 -7.80 -29.49 -33.52
N ARG A 196 -7.02 -30.47 -33.99
CA ARG A 196 -6.63 -31.65 -33.20
C ARG A 196 -5.91 -31.27 -31.90
N ILE A 197 -4.89 -30.41 -31.95
CA ILE A 197 -4.18 -29.93 -30.76
C ILE A 197 -5.13 -29.19 -29.80
N GLU A 198 -6.03 -28.36 -30.29
CA GLU A 198 -7.02 -27.64 -29.47
C GLU A 198 -8.04 -28.60 -28.83
N CYS A 199 -8.47 -29.66 -29.53
CA CYS A 199 -9.32 -30.71 -28.99
C CYS A 199 -8.62 -31.57 -27.94
N GLU A 200 -7.40 -32.06 -28.21
CA GLU A 200 -6.60 -32.84 -27.26
C GLU A 200 -6.26 -32.00 -26.01
N LEU A 201 -5.97 -30.70 -26.18
CA LEU A 201 -5.72 -29.76 -25.09
C LEU A 201 -6.98 -29.53 -24.24
N ALA A 202 -8.13 -29.27 -24.87
CA ALA A 202 -9.40 -29.08 -24.15
C ALA A 202 -9.86 -30.34 -23.40
N ALA A 203 -9.63 -31.53 -23.99
CA ALA A 203 -9.88 -32.81 -23.32
C ALA A 203 -8.96 -32.99 -22.11
N ALA A 204 -7.65 -32.73 -22.27
CA ALA A 204 -6.69 -32.81 -21.18
C ALA A 204 -7.04 -31.86 -20.01
N PHE A 205 -7.44 -30.62 -20.28
CA PHE A 205 -7.90 -29.68 -19.24
C PHE A 205 -9.11 -30.22 -18.44
N LYS A 206 -10.10 -30.82 -19.12
CA LYS A 206 -11.27 -31.42 -18.45
C LYS A 206 -10.91 -32.64 -17.61
N LEU A 207 -10.10 -33.55 -18.16
CA LEU A 207 -9.65 -34.77 -17.46
C LEU A 207 -8.82 -34.43 -16.22
N LEU A 208 -7.84 -33.52 -16.34
CA LEU A 208 -7.02 -33.05 -15.21
C LEU A 208 -7.85 -32.38 -14.11
N TYR A 209 -8.92 -31.66 -14.47
CA TYR A 209 -9.82 -31.03 -13.50
C TYR A 209 -10.71 -32.05 -12.79
N ALA A 210 -11.23 -33.06 -13.51
CA ALA A 210 -11.98 -34.16 -12.91
C ALA A 210 -11.10 -34.99 -11.96
N GLU A 211 -9.90 -35.39 -12.41
CA GLU A 211 -8.92 -36.14 -11.62
C GLU A 211 -8.50 -35.39 -10.34
N LEU A 212 -8.28 -34.07 -10.42
CA LEU A 212 -8.00 -33.25 -9.24
C LEU A 212 -9.18 -33.20 -8.27
N ARG A 213 -10.42 -33.15 -8.77
CA ARG A 213 -11.63 -33.14 -7.94
C ARG A 213 -11.84 -34.46 -7.21
N GLU A 214 -11.55 -35.57 -7.87
CA GLU A 214 -11.64 -36.92 -7.32
C GLU A 214 -10.49 -37.20 -6.33
N THR A 215 -9.24 -37.10 -6.78
CA THR A 215 -8.02 -37.44 -6.00
C THR A 215 -7.91 -36.69 -4.68
N PHE A 216 -8.45 -35.48 -4.61
CA PHE A 216 -8.41 -34.62 -3.42
C PHE A 216 -9.78 -34.31 -2.82
N SER A 217 -10.84 -34.99 -3.27
CA SER A 217 -12.24 -34.84 -2.79
C SER A 217 -12.70 -33.39 -2.68
N LEU A 218 -12.51 -32.60 -3.75
CA LEU A 218 -12.66 -31.15 -3.74
C LEU A 218 -14.13 -30.71 -3.56
N THR A 219 -14.39 -29.94 -2.51
CA THR A 219 -15.73 -29.40 -2.20
C THR A 219 -16.07 -28.18 -3.06
N PRO A 220 -17.35 -27.73 -3.09
CA PRO A 220 -17.74 -26.51 -3.80
C PRO A 220 -17.06 -25.19 -3.34
N ASP A 221 -16.38 -25.11 -2.19
CA ASP A 221 -15.52 -23.95 -1.85
C ASP A 221 -14.06 -24.12 -2.32
N ASP A 222 -13.64 -25.33 -2.67
CA ASP A 222 -12.31 -25.61 -3.24
C ASP A 222 -12.22 -25.26 -4.73
N LEU A 223 -13.32 -25.44 -5.46
CA LEU A 223 -13.47 -25.01 -6.87
C LEU A 223 -13.27 -23.48 -7.03
N PRO A 224 -13.06 -22.96 -8.26
CA PRO A 224 -12.83 -21.52 -8.49
C PRO A 224 -14.07 -20.66 -8.22
N HIS A 225 -13.92 -19.57 -7.45
CA HIS A 225 -14.97 -18.55 -7.28
C HIS A 225 -14.48 -17.20 -7.84
N PRO A 226 -15.37 -16.33 -8.37
CA PRO A 226 -14.99 -15.01 -8.83
C PRO A 226 -14.16 -14.22 -7.79
N PRO A 227 -13.09 -13.51 -8.18
CA PRO A 227 -12.25 -12.77 -7.24
C PRO A 227 -13.04 -11.80 -6.35
N ARG A 228 -14.11 -11.19 -6.89
CA ARG A 228 -15.04 -10.34 -6.12
C ARG A 228 -15.75 -11.10 -5.01
N GLU A 229 -16.23 -12.32 -5.25
CA GLU A 229 -16.90 -13.14 -4.23
C GLU A 229 -15.94 -13.58 -3.12
N ARG A 230 -14.72 -14.00 -3.47
CA ARG A 230 -13.66 -14.33 -2.49
C ARG A 230 -13.24 -13.13 -1.63
N MET A 231 -13.37 -11.91 -2.16
CA MET A 231 -13.14 -10.65 -1.42
C MET A 231 -14.34 -10.20 -0.59
N LEU A 232 -15.57 -10.57 -0.95
CA LEU A 232 -16.81 -10.07 -0.35
C LEU A 232 -17.49 -11.02 0.65
N LYS A 233 -17.21 -12.34 0.64
CA LYS A 233 -17.78 -13.31 1.59
C LYS A 233 -17.55 -12.90 3.07
N LYS A 234 -18.53 -12.22 3.67
CA LYS A 234 -18.83 -12.36 5.10
C LYS A 234 -19.14 -13.85 5.33
N SER A 235 -18.65 -14.43 6.42
CA SER A 235 -19.04 -15.80 6.77
C SER A 235 -20.54 -15.83 7.11
N PRO A 236 -21.28 -16.87 6.71
CA PRO A 236 -22.56 -17.18 7.37
C PRO A 236 -22.32 -17.27 8.88
N ARG A 237 -23.29 -16.81 9.68
CA ARG A 237 -23.48 -17.43 10.99
C ARG A 237 -24.02 -18.83 10.73
N ILE A 238 -23.54 -19.81 11.49
CA ILE A 238 -24.24 -21.09 11.58
C ILE A 238 -25.56 -20.77 12.30
N VAL A 239 -26.66 -20.98 11.60
CA VAL A 239 -28.01 -21.02 12.17
C VAL A 239 -28.38 -22.49 12.13
N ASN A 240 -28.32 -23.16 13.29
CA ASN A 240 -28.97 -24.45 13.45
C ASN A 240 -30.47 -24.16 13.59
N ASN A 241 -31.30 -24.90 12.86
CA ASN A 241 -32.71 -24.59 12.70
C ASN A 241 -33.57 -25.87 12.79
N GLU A 242 -33.32 -26.61 13.86
CA GLU A 242 -33.99 -27.81 14.38
C GLU A 242 -34.08 -27.53 15.91
N ASP A 243 -35.22 -27.58 16.62
CA ASP A 243 -36.57 -28.08 16.27
C ASP A 243 -37.70 -27.11 16.68
N TYR A 244 -38.96 -27.54 16.49
CA TYR A 244 -40.20 -26.85 16.85
C TYR A 244 -40.76 -27.29 18.23
N GLU A 245 -41.78 -26.56 18.69
CA GLU A 245 -42.69 -26.85 19.84
C GLU A 245 -42.18 -26.65 21.28
N GLY A 246 -43.11 -26.36 22.20
CA GLY A 246 -42.91 -26.63 23.64
C GLY A 246 -42.93 -25.46 24.65
N HIS A 247 -44.13 -25.02 25.03
CA HIS A 247 -44.55 -24.56 26.39
C HIS A 247 -43.79 -23.45 27.18
N GLU A 248 -44.60 -22.44 27.53
CA GLU A 248 -44.78 -21.83 28.87
C GLU A 248 -43.81 -20.80 29.46
N GLU A 249 -44.43 -19.91 30.23
CA GLU A 249 -43.80 -18.86 31.03
C GLU A 249 -43.20 -19.42 32.33
N LYS A 250 -42.06 -18.86 32.75
CA LYS A 250 -41.93 -18.47 34.16
C LYS A 250 -41.00 -17.28 34.37
N GLN A 251 -41.33 -16.55 35.42
CA GLN A 251 -40.82 -15.23 35.80
C GLN A 251 -39.82 -15.38 36.96
N ILE A 252 -39.33 -14.26 37.51
CA ILE A 252 -38.84 -14.06 38.89
C ILE A 252 -37.30 -14.01 39.15
N GLN A 253 -36.89 -12.79 39.54
CA GLN A 253 -35.84 -12.35 40.50
C GLN A 253 -34.32 -12.33 40.21
N LYS A 254 -33.71 -11.32 40.85
CA LYS A 254 -32.28 -11.05 41.05
C LYS A 254 -31.81 -11.69 42.36
N ALA A 255 -30.51 -11.97 42.50
CA ALA A 255 -29.86 -12.18 43.80
C ALA A 255 -28.39 -11.69 43.82
N SER A 256 -27.82 -11.57 45.01
CA SER A 256 -26.52 -10.93 45.32
C SER A 256 -26.03 -11.39 46.72
N VAL A 257 -24.83 -11.09 47.24
CA VAL A 257 -23.76 -10.13 46.85
C VAL A 257 -22.38 -10.89 46.76
N PRO A 258 -21.15 -10.36 47.04
CA PRO A 258 -19.89 -11.08 46.72
C PRO A 258 -19.18 -11.71 47.94
N LEU A 259 -18.12 -12.51 47.71
CA LEU A 259 -16.79 -12.32 48.35
C LEU A 259 -15.67 -13.19 47.72
N ARG A 260 -14.44 -12.98 48.22
CA ARG A 260 -13.11 -13.46 47.80
C ARG A 260 -12.95 -15.02 47.84
N ASP A 261 -11.91 -15.67 47.29
CA ASP A 261 -10.54 -15.19 47.04
C ASP A 261 -9.68 -15.93 45.98
N LEU A 262 -8.56 -15.29 45.61
CA LEU A 262 -7.27 -15.80 45.09
C LEU A 262 -7.18 -17.21 44.45
N ARG A 263 -7.52 -17.32 43.14
CA ARG A 263 -6.73 -18.08 42.13
C ARG A 263 -6.80 -17.32 40.78
N GLY A 264 -5.76 -17.21 39.96
CA GLY A 264 -4.42 -17.80 40.08
C GLY A 264 -3.72 -17.99 38.73
N LEU A 265 -3.57 -16.93 37.93
CA LEU A 265 -2.69 -16.84 36.74
C LEU A 265 -2.77 -17.96 35.68
N ARG A 266 -3.79 -17.96 34.81
CA ARG A 266 -3.74 -18.53 33.43
C ARG A 266 -5.00 -18.17 32.61
N GLY A 267 -4.85 -17.70 31.36
CA GLY A 267 -5.99 -17.69 30.41
C GLY A 267 -5.94 -16.69 29.24
N GLU A 268 -6.25 -15.42 29.50
CA GLU A 268 -6.94 -14.54 28.52
C GLU A 268 -6.06 -13.72 27.55
N ALA A 269 -4.88 -14.20 27.17
CA ALA A 269 -3.98 -13.46 26.27
C ALA A 269 -4.19 -13.72 24.75
N LYS A 270 -4.87 -14.82 24.38
CA LYS A 270 -4.75 -15.41 23.02
C LYS A 270 -5.35 -14.60 21.86
N PRO A 271 -6.50 -13.91 21.95
CA PRO A 271 -7.09 -13.19 20.80
C PRO A 271 -6.26 -11.99 20.30
N TYR A 272 -5.51 -11.34 21.21
CA TYR A 272 -4.89 -10.04 20.97
C TYR A 272 -3.47 -10.12 20.37
N LEU A 273 -2.79 -11.25 20.55
CA LEU A 273 -1.39 -11.42 20.15
C LEU A 273 -1.19 -11.40 18.63
N VAL A 274 -2.03 -12.12 17.86
CA VAL A 274 -1.82 -12.29 16.41
C VAL A 274 -1.95 -10.97 15.63
N PRO A 275 -2.98 -10.10 15.85
CA PRO A 275 -3.05 -8.80 15.19
C PRO A 275 -1.90 -7.87 15.58
N ARG A 276 -1.47 -7.90 16.85
CA ARG A 276 -0.36 -7.09 17.36
C ARG A 276 0.97 -7.47 16.70
N PHE A 277 1.33 -8.76 16.71
CA PHE A 277 2.55 -9.24 16.05
C PHE A 277 2.57 -8.93 14.55
N ALA A 278 1.44 -9.08 13.86
CA ALA A 278 1.34 -8.76 12.44
C ALA A 278 1.54 -7.25 12.15
N ALA A 279 0.95 -6.37 12.96
CA ALA A 279 1.14 -4.93 12.85
C ALA A 279 2.59 -4.51 13.16
N SER A 280 3.13 -4.96 14.29
CA SER A 280 4.51 -4.67 14.70
C SER A 280 5.56 -5.21 13.69
N GLY A 281 5.29 -6.33 13.03
CA GLY A 281 6.15 -6.85 11.96
C GLY A 281 6.15 -5.98 10.69
N ILE A 282 5.00 -5.40 10.32
CA ILE A 282 4.89 -4.46 9.20
C ILE A 282 5.62 -3.15 9.54
N ASP A 283 5.37 -2.58 10.72
CA ASP A 283 6.03 -1.36 11.18
C ASP A 283 7.56 -1.53 11.25
N PHE A 284 8.05 -2.68 11.73
CA PHE A 284 9.49 -3.00 11.74
C PHE A 284 10.09 -3.10 10.33
N LEU A 285 9.43 -3.78 9.40
CA LEU A 285 9.87 -3.89 8.00
C LEU A 285 9.93 -2.52 7.31
N MET A 286 8.92 -1.68 7.55
CA MET A 286 8.88 -0.31 7.03
C MET A 286 10.00 0.55 7.62
N CYS A 287 10.22 0.50 8.94
CA CYS A 287 11.36 1.14 9.60
C CYS A 287 12.70 0.70 8.98
N ALA A 288 12.91 -0.60 8.73
CA ALA A 288 14.11 -1.10 8.07
C ALA A 288 14.26 -0.54 6.65
N SER A 289 13.16 -0.42 5.90
CA SER A 289 13.17 0.16 4.54
C SER A 289 13.53 1.66 4.52
N ILE A 290 13.07 2.44 5.50
CA ILE A 290 13.40 3.87 5.64
C ILE A 290 14.89 4.05 5.94
N ASN A 291 15.42 3.25 6.88
CA ASN A 291 16.85 3.25 7.19
C ASN A 291 17.73 2.86 5.98
N LEU A 292 17.29 1.88 5.18
CA LEU A 292 17.97 1.48 3.96
C LEU A 292 17.95 2.60 2.91
N LEU A 293 16.82 3.28 2.72
CA LEU A 293 16.70 4.41 1.79
C LEU A 293 17.62 5.57 2.20
N GLN A 294 17.58 6.02 3.46
CA GLN A 294 18.48 7.08 3.95
C GLN A 294 19.97 6.75 3.73
N SER A 295 20.33 5.46 3.78
CA SER A 295 21.71 5.00 3.54
C SER A 295 22.15 5.08 2.08
N ARG A 296 21.23 4.93 1.13
CA ARG A 296 21.49 4.86 -0.33
C ARG A 296 22.15 6.13 -0.87
N HIS A 297 21.67 7.29 -0.44
CA HIS A 297 22.16 8.60 -0.90
C HIS A 297 23.16 9.24 0.08
N HIS A 298 23.61 8.51 1.11
CA HIS A 298 24.48 9.01 2.18
C HIS A 298 24.02 10.39 2.71
N LEU A 299 22.75 10.48 3.13
CA LEU A 299 22.15 11.72 3.61
C LEU A 299 22.70 12.09 4.99
N ARG A 300 23.93 12.62 5.01
CA ARG A 300 24.71 12.98 6.20
C ARG A 300 24.05 14.09 7.00
N ALA A 301 24.42 14.18 8.28
CA ALA A 301 24.13 15.34 9.09
C ALA A 301 24.97 16.55 8.64
N ARG A 302 24.46 17.74 8.97
CA ARG A 302 25.21 19.00 8.95
C ARG A 302 26.32 18.98 10.01
N SER A 303 27.31 19.86 9.88
CA SER A 303 28.31 20.03 10.94
C SER A 303 27.68 20.57 12.22
N ARG A 304 28.27 20.27 13.39
CA ARG A 304 27.85 20.85 14.67
C ARG A 304 27.75 22.37 14.59
N GLY A 305 28.73 23.04 13.97
CA GLY A 305 28.77 24.51 13.82
C GLY A 305 27.76 25.11 12.82
N GLU A 306 27.18 24.32 11.91
CA GLU A 306 25.98 24.74 11.16
C GLU A 306 24.74 24.63 12.05
N MET A 307 24.58 23.52 12.76
CA MET A 307 23.42 23.28 13.65
C MET A 307 23.36 24.30 14.80
N GLU A 308 24.50 24.58 15.44
CA GLU A 308 24.70 25.57 16.51
C GLU A 308 24.20 26.96 16.10
N ARG A 309 24.64 27.44 14.92
CA ARG A 309 24.21 28.74 14.39
C ARG A 309 22.73 28.75 14.02
N TYR A 310 22.21 27.65 13.48
CA TYR A 310 20.79 27.54 13.13
C TYR A 310 19.89 27.59 14.37
N VAL A 311 20.15 26.77 15.40
CA VAL A 311 19.33 26.79 16.62
C VAL A 311 19.45 28.12 17.37
N THR A 312 20.65 28.72 17.44
CA THR A 312 20.87 30.03 18.07
C THR A 312 20.18 31.19 17.34
N ALA A 313 19.90 31.04 16.04
CA ALA A 313 19.02 31.96 15.31
C ALA A 313 17.54 31.68 15.63
N CYS A 314 17.14 30.40 15.69
CA CYS A 314 15.76 29.97 15.91
C CYS A 314 15.22 30.21 17.34
N GLU A 315 16.08 30.21 18.36
CA GLU A 315 15.71 30.53 19.76
C GLU A 315 15.06 31.92 19.91
N LYS A 316 15.28 32.83 18.95
CA LYS A 316 14.72 34.18 18.95
C LYS A 316 13.28 34.26 18.43
N PHE A 317 12.74 33.17 17.89
CA PHE A 317 11.41 33.13 17.29
C PHE A 317 10.40 32.44 18.20
N THR A 318 9.15 32.91 18.15
CA THR A 318 7.98 32.15 18.61
C THR A 318 7.47 31.27 17.47
N ALA A 319 6.57 30.33 17.74
CA ALA A 319 5.91 29.57 16.66
C ALA A 319 5.22 30.51 15.66
N GLU A 320 4.53 31.55 16.14
CA GLU A 320 3.84 32.53 15.31
C GLU A 320 4.78 33.27 14.34
N SER A 321 5.94 33.76 14.82
CA SER A 321 6.90 34.48 13.96
C SER A 321 7.77 33.55 13.11
N PHE A 322 8.06 32.32 13.57
CA PHE A 322 8.77 31.32 12.77
C PHE A 322 7.93 30.80 11.60
N TYR A 323 6.61 30.66 11.79
CA TYR A 323 5.65 30.23 10.77
C TYR A 323 4.89 31.41 10.13
N ALA A 324 5.39 32.65 10.25
CA ALA A 324 4.79 33.81 9.60
C ALA A 324 4.92 33.73 8.07
N VAL A 325 3.86 34.14 7.35
CA VAL A 325 3.91 34.36 5.89
C VAL A 325 4.66 35.68 5.64
N PRO A 326 5.71 35.72 4.81
CA PRO A 326 6.38 36.97 4.48
C PRO A 326 5.47 37.92 3.67
N ASN A 327 5.54 39.22 3.96
CA ASN A 327 4.81 40.26 3.23
C ASN A 327 5.13 40.20 1.72
N GLY A 328 4.13 40.33 0.85
CA GLY A 328 4.32 40.26 -0.60
C GLY A 328 4.40 38.83 -1.15
N ALA A 329 4.07 37.82 -0.33
CA ALA A 329 4.00 36.41 -0.72
C ALA A 329 2.55 35.89 -0.76
N GLU A 330 1.57 36.77 -0.98
CA GLU A 330 0.15 36.44 -1.11
C GLU A 330 -0.11 35.77 -2.48
N ILE A 331 -0.99 34.75 -2.52
CA ILE A 331 -1.10 33.83 -3.67
C ILE A 331 -2.48 33.82 -4.34
N ALA A 332 -3.32 34.82 -4.09
CA ALA A 332 -4.69 34.89 -4.62
C ALA A 332 -4.76 34.81 -6.16
N THR A 333 -3.74 35.34 -6.85
CA THR A 333 -3.59 35.27 -8.31
C THR A 333 -3.30 33.87 -8.84
N ALA A 334 -2.76 32.96 -8.02
CA ALA A 334 -2.55 31.55 -8.39
C ALA A 334 -3.84 30.71 -8.31
N ILE A 335 -4.86 31.21 -7.60
CA ILE A 335 -6.18 30.58 -7.53
C ILE A 335 -7.05 31.14 -8.67
N GLY A 336 -6.91 30.59 -9.87
CA GLY A 336 -7.71 30.97 -11.04
C GLY A 336 -9.16 30.49 -10.96
N ASP A 337 -10.09 31.18 -11.63
CA ASP A 337 -11.53 31.10 -11.35
C ASP A 337 -12.26 29.79 -11.76
N ARG A 338 -11.56 28.81 -12.35
CA ARG A 338 -12.16 27.57 -12.88
C ARG A 338 -12.23 26.44 -11.84
N SER A 339 -13.29 25.63 -11.92
CA SER A 339 -13.70 24.66 -10.89
C SER A 339 -13.03 23.27 -10.93
N THR A 340 -11.86 23.12 -11.55
CA THR A 340 -10.90 22.04 -11.24
C THR A 340 -9.51 22.52 -11.69
N VAL A 341 -8.74 23.11 -10.78
CA VAL A 341 -7.46 23.75 -11.09
C VAL A 341 -6.41 23.27 -10.09
N THR A 342 -5.27 22.81 -10.61
CA THR A 342 -4.06 22.71 -9.81
C THR A 342 -3.57 24.12 -9.49
N ILE A 343 -3.41 24.43 -8.21
CA ILE A 343 -2.82 25.68 -7.75
C ILE A 343 -1.30 25.45 -7.63
N THR A 344 -0.48 26.32 -8.23
CA THR A 344 0.99 26.30 -8.13
C THR A 344 1.54 27.71 -7.91
N TRP A 345 2.45 27.88 -6.96
CA TRP A 345 3.01 29.18 -6.59
C TRP A 345 4.47 29.06 -6.13
N PRO A 346 5.26 30.14 -6.13
CA PRO A 346 6.59 30.17 -5.53
C PRO A 346 6.52 29.94 -4.01
N SER A 347 7.32 29.02 -3.50
CA SER A 347 7.50 28.83 -2.06
C SER A 347 8.29 30.01 -1.47
N PRO A 348 7.86 30.62 -0.35
CA PRO A 348 8.64 31.64 0.35
C PRO A 348 9.98 31.12 0.87
N ILE A 349 10.12 29.79 1.05
CA ILE A 349 11.37 29.15 1.46
C ILE A 349 12.07 28.59 0.23
N ASN A 350 13.21 29.19 -0.12
CA ASN A 350 14.08 28.70 -1.18
C ASN A 350 15.03 27.60 -0.66
N THR A 351 15.18 26.54 -1.44
CA THR A 351 16.07 25.41 -1.17
C THR A 351 17.00 25.15 -2.36
N ASN A 352 18.06 24.37 -2.16
CA ASN A 352 18.97 23.94 -3.24
C ASN A 352 18.33 22.99 -4.28
N PHE A 353 17.02 22.74 -4.18
CA PHE A 353 16.27 21.84 -5.06
C PHE A 353 15.11 22.61 -5.72
N PRO A 354 15.28 23.15 -6.96
CA PRO A 354 14.27 24.01 -7.60
C PRO A 354 12.86 23.40 -7.67
N ALA A 355 12.75 22.08 -7.85
CA ALA A 355 11.46 21.37 -7.82
C ALA A 355 10.70 21.52 -6.49
N ASN A 356 11.41 21.70 -5.37
CA ASN A 356 10.81 21.90 -4.06
C ASN A 356 10.46 23.37 -3.79
N ASN A 357 11.03 24.33 -4.53
CA ASN A 357 10.77 25.76 -4.38
C ASN A 357 9.48 26.19 -5.10
N ILE A 358 8.82 25.29 -5.83
CA ILE A 358 7.47 25.50 -6.36
C ILE A 358 6.49 24.66 -5.52
N ALA A 359 5.62 25.35 -4.79
CA ALA A 359 4.54 24.74 -4.04
C ALA A 359 3.38 24.34 -4.97
N ARG A 360 2.62 23.31 -4.58
CA ARG A 360 1.49 22.78 -5.38
C ARG A 360 0.39 22.21 -4.50
N ALA A 361 -0.85 22.44 -4.90
CA ALA A 361 -2.01 21.69 -4.45
C ALA A 361 -2.92 21.29 -5.64
N ASP A 362 -3.46 20.07 -5.58
CA ASP A 362 -4.58 19.66 -6.44
C ASP A 362 -5.89 20.04 -5.70
N PHE A 363 -6.68 20.98 -6.26
CA PHE A 363 -7.93 21.45 -5.65
C PHE A 363 -9.16 20.76 -6.25
N PHE A 364 -10.08 20.34 -5.39
CA PHE A 364 -11.32 19.64 -5.72
C PHE A 364 -12.49 20.42 -5.10
N PRO A 365 -13.12 21.35 -5.83
CA PRO A 365 -14.22 22.14 -5.29
C PRO A 365 -15.54 21.36 -5.30
N CYS A 366 -16.45 21.76 -4.42
CA CYS A 366 -17.84 21.31 -4.43
C CYS A 366 -18.75 22.28 -5.20
N ALA A 367 -20.04 21.95 -5.31
CA ALA A 367 -21.05 22.78 -5.98
C ALA A 367 -21.23 24.19 -5.38
N ARG A 368 -20.80 24.42 -4.12
CA ARG A 368 -20.84 25.74 -3.45
C ARG A 368 -19.68 26.67 -3.84
N GLY A 369 -18.71 26.21 -4.63
CA GLY A 369 -17.59 27.01 -5.14
C GLY A 369 -16.64 27.51 -4.03
N TRP A 370 -15.91 28.60 -4.31
CA TRP A 370 -14.81 29.08 -3.46
C TRP A 370 -15.21 29.50 -2.04
N ARG A 371 -16.48 29.84 -1.79
CA ARG A 371 -17.00 30.19 -0.45
C ARG A 371 -17.31 28.97 0.44
N ALA A 372 -17.20 27.75 -0.11
CA ALA A 372 -17.45 26.54 0.66
C ALA A 372 -16.28 26.21 1.62
N PRO A 373 -16.56 25.60 2.79
CA PRO A 373 -15.53 25.24 3.75
C PRO A 373 -14.52 24.27 3.13
N THR A 374 -13.23 24.44 3.44
CA THR A 374 -12.14 23.74 2.73
C THR A 374 -11.35 22.80 3.64
N VAL A 375 -11.31 21.50 3.31
CA VAL A 375 -10.46 20.52 4.00
C VAL A 375 -9.10 20.34 3.31
N PHE A 376 -8.01 20.55 4.06
CA PHE A 376 -6.66 20.22 3.63
C PHE A 376 -6.34 18.75 3.95
N MET A 377 -5.97 17.99 2.93
CA MET A 377 -5.52 16.60 3.06
C MET A 377 -4.00 16.54 3.06
N LEU A 378 -3.40 16.37 4.24
CA LEU A 378 -1.96 16.36 4.43
C LEU A 378 -1.46 14.91 4.54
N HIS A 379 -0.71 14.46 3.54
CA HIS A 379 -0.38 13.05 3.37
C HIS A 379 0.76 12.54 4.26
N ALA A 380 0.84 11.22 4.43
CA ALA A 380 1.94 10.57 5.14
C ALA A 380 3.30 10.72 4.43
N LEU A 381 4.38 10.49 5.17
CA LEU A 381 5.75 10.41 4.63
C LEU A 381 5.82 9.33 3.55
N MET A 382 6.54 9.60 2.45
CA MET A 382 6.72 8.67 1.32
C MET A 382 5.41 8.17 0.67
N SER A 383 4.27 8.84 0.91
CA SER A 383 2.93 8.42 0.44
C SER A 383 2.90 8.05 -1.05
N ALA A 384 2.69 6.76 -1.35
CA ALA A 384 2.94 6.19 -2.67
C ALA A 384 1.83 6.44 -3.71
N SER A 385 0.68 7.04 -3.34
CA SER A 385 -0.42 7.30 -4.27
C SER A 385 -1.41 8.36 -3.78
N HIS A 386 -1.73 9.32 -4.64
CA HIS A 386 -2.79 10.31 -4.42
C HIS A 386 -4.21 9.73 -4.67
N ILE A 387 -4.34 8.52 -5.24
CA ILE A 387 -5.64 7.95 -5.68
C ILE A 387 -6.58 7.75 -4.48
N GLY A 388 -6.04 7.39 -3.31
CA GLY A 388 -6.84 7.29 -2.08
C GLY A 388 -7.45 8.64 -1.70
N TYR A 389 -6.64 9.70 -1.68
CA TYR A 389 -7.06 11.04 -1.33
C TYR A 389 -8.10 11.61 -2.29
N ARG A 390 -7.98 11.37 -3.61
CA ARG A 390 -9.03 11.76 -4.58
C ARG A 390 -10.40 11.14 -4.31
N ARG A 391 -10.46 9.93 -3.73
CA ARG A 391 -11.72 9.27 -3.33
C ARG A 391 -12.30 9.78 -2.01
N TYR A 392 -11.48 10.41 -1.17
CA TYR A 392 -11.96 11.17 -0.02
C TYR A 392 -12.39 12.58 -0.42
N ALA A 393 -11.66 13.25 -1.32
CA ALA A 393 -12.02 14.56 -1.87
C ALA A 393 -13.45 14.58 -2.41
N ALA A 394 -13.81 13.62 -3.28
CA ALA A 394 -15.17 13.48 -3.80
C ALA A 394 -16.24 13.36 -2.69
N ARG A 395 -15.94 12.66 -1.59
CA ARG A 395 -16.85 12.50 -0.45
C ARG A 395 -17.00 13.76 0.41
N PHE A 396 -15.99 14.63 0.42
CA PHE A 396 -16.13 15.97 0.98
C PHE A 396 -16.94 16.86 0.03
N ASN A 397 -16.75 16.72 -1.29
CA ASN A 397 -17.55 17.45 -2.27
C ASN A 397 -19.05 17.05 -2.21
N GLU A 398 -19.35 15.76 -1.97
CA GLU A 398 -20.70 15.24 -1.66
C GLU A 398 -21.31 15.87 -0.39
N LEU A 399 -20.49 16.24 0.60
CA LEU A 399 -20.89 16.96 1.83
C LEU A 399 -20.88 18.49 1.68
N GLY A 400 -20.68 19.02 0.47
CA GLY A 400 -20.63 20.47 0.25
C GLY A 400 -19.35 21.15 0.78
N TRP A 401 -18.28 20.39 0.97
CA TRP A 401 -16.93 20.85 1.30
C TRP A 401 -16.02 20.88 0.07
N ASN A 402 -15.21 21.93 -0.05
CA ASN A 402 -14.03 21.92 -0.92
C ASN A 402 -12.94 21.03 -0.30
N ALA A 403 -12.13 20.38 -1.12
CA ALA A 403 -11.04 19.52 -0.67
C ALA A 403 -9.73 19.85 -1.41
N CYS A 404 -8.64 19.98 -0.66
CA CYS A 404 -7.34 20.44 -1.15
C CYS A 404 -6.26 19.40 -0.84
N PHE A 405 -5.69 18.77 -1.87
CA PHE A 405 -4.59 17.81 -1.72
C PHE A 405 -3.25 18.53 -1.89
N VAL A 406 -2.55 18.77 -0.79
CA VAL A 406 -1.31 19.57 -0.78
C VAL A 406 -0.09 18.67 -0.99
N HIS A 407 0.77 19.04 -1.94
CA HIS A 407 2.05 18.37 -2.14
C HIS A 407 3.06 18.93 -1.11
N LEU A 408 3.20 18.21 0.01
CA LEU A 408 4.13 18.59 1.07
C LEU A 408 5.57 18.63 0.56
N PRO A 409 6.48 19.40 1.19
CA PRO A 409 7.87 19.51 0.77
C PRO A 409 8.56 18.16 0.51
N TYR A 410 9.33 18.10 -0.57
CA TYR A 410 10.00 16.92 -1.12
C TYR A 410 9.09 15.75 -1.55
N HIS A 411 7.77 15.96 -1.72
CA HIS A 411 6.82 14.93 -2.17
C HIS A 411 6.11 15.29 -3.49
N TYR A 412 5.59 14.26 -4.18
CA TYR A 412 4.83 14.32 -5.43
C TYR A 412 5.50 15.16 -6.54
N SER A 413 5.03 16.37 -6.85
CA SER A 413 5.66 17.23 -7.87
C SER A 413 7.00 17.83 -7.41
N ARG A 414 7.28 17.78 -6.11
CA ARG A 414 8.40 18.47 -5.44
C ARG A 414 9.60 17.56 -5.19
N VAL A 415 9.53 16.31 -5.65
CA VAL A 415 10.61 15.31 -5.54
C VAL A 415 11.78 15.74 -6.43
N PRO A 416 12.97 16.03 -5.88
CA PRO A 416 14.09 16.46 -6.71
C PRO A 416 14.63 15.29 -7.54
N ARG A 417 15.14 15.59 -8.75
CA ARG A 417 15.59 14.59 -9.73
C ARG A 417 16.64 13.65 -9.13
N GLY A 418 16.34 12.36 -9.11
CA GLY A 418 17.22 11.30 -8.60
C GLY A 418 16.84 10.74 -7.23
N TYR A 419 16.00 11.45 -6.47
CA TYR A 419 15.47 11.04 -5.17
C TYR A 419 14.10 10.38 -5.28
N TRP A 420 13.67 9.73 -4.20
CA TRP A 420 12.35 9.14 -4.04
C TRP A 420 11.38 10.10 -3.34
N ASN A 421 10.08 9.85 -3.51
CA ASN A 421 9.02 10.61 -2.89
C ASN A 421 9.19 10.68 -1.36
N GLY A 422 9.37 11.88 -0.81
CA GLY A 422 9.55 12.12 0.63
C GLY A 422 10.94 11.80 1.21
N GLU A 423 11.89 11.32 0.39
CA GLU A 423 13.22 10.87 0.87
C GLU A 423 14.02 11.97 1.59
N LEU A 424 13.87 13.22 1.16
CA LEU A 424 14.60 14.37 1.70
C LEU A 424 13.90 15.08 2.87
N ALA A 425 12.65 14.71 3.20
CA ALA A 425 11.83 15.39 4.21
C ALA A 425 12.16 14.99 5.67
N ILE A 426 12.64 13.77 5.89
CA ILE A 426 13.12 13.30 7.21
C ILE A 426 14.47 12.60 7.03
N THR A 427 15.55 13.30 7.38
CA THR A 427 16.95 12.91 7.15
C THR A 427 17.85 13.33 8.32
N ALA A 428 19.17 13.06 8.26
CA ALA A 428 20.11 13.55 9.27
C ALA A 428 20.44 15.06 9.14
N ASP A 429 20.08 15.70 8.02
CA ASP A 429 20.13 17.15 7.86
C ASP A 429 18.91 17.75 8.59
N LEU A 430 19.02 17.89 9.91
CA LEU A 430 17.92 18.38 10.75
C LEU A 430 17.50 19.81 10.41
N ILE A 431 18.43 20.63 9.88
CA ILE A 431 18.15 21.97 9.38
C ILE A 431 17.20 21.89 8.17
N ARG A 432 17.47 21.00 7.19
CA ARG A 432 16.53 20.75 6.08
C ARG A 432 15.18 20.20 6.58
N ASN A 433 15.17 19.31 7.57
CA ASN A 433 13.92 18.79 8.12
C ASN A 433 13.09 19.94 8.74
N ALA A 434 13.73 20.82 9.52
CA ALA A 434 13.11 21.97 10.17
C ALA A 434 12.56 23.01 9.17
N GLU A 435 13.38 23.47 8.22
CA GLU A 435 12.90 24.38 7.16
C GLU A 435 11.85 23.71 6.26
N GLY A 436 11.89 22.39 6.08
CA GLY A 436 10.83 21.64 5.37
C GLY A 436 9.48 21.67 6.10
N LEU A 437 9.48 21.66 7.44
CA LEU A 437 8.25 21.85 8.24
C LEU A 437 7.80 23.31 8.17
N ARG A 438 8.74 24.27 8.29
CA ARG A 438 8.49 25.72 8.16
C ARG A 438 7.85 26.06 6.82
N GLN A 439 8.38 25.49 5.75
CA GLN A 439 7.90 25.59 4.39
C GLN A 439 6.46 25.07 4.27
N GLY A 440 6.21 23.85 4.72
CA GLY A 440 4.89 23.23 4.63
C GLY A 440 3.79 23.95 5.44
N VAL A 441 4.12 24.52 6.60
CA VAL A 441 3.16 25.32 7.38
C VAL A 441 2.91 26.68 6.73
N ILE A 442 3.96 27.43 6.35
CA ILE A 442 3.81 28.74 5.69
C ILE A 442 2.99 28.63 4.40
N GLU A 443 3.20 27.58 3.59
CA GLU A 443 2.45 27.31 2.37
C GLU A 443 0.96 27.01 2.61
N LEU A 444 0.62 26.38 3.74
CA LEU A 444 -0.76 26.19 4.16
C LEU A 444 -1.40 27.51 4.61
N ARG A 445 -0.65 28.38 5.30
CA ARG A 445 -1.12 29.73 5.67
C ARG A 445 -1.34 30.62 4.45
N GLN A 446 -0.45 30.57 3.44
CA GLN A 446 -0.65 31.24 2.15
C GLN A 446 -1.95 30.79 1.46
N LEU A 447 -2.19 29.47 1.39
CA LEU A 447 -3.44 28.92 0.86
C LEU A 447 -4.67 29.37 1.66
N MET A 448 -4.58 29.39 3.00
CA MET A 448 -5.68 29.86 3.86
C MET A 448 -5.99 31.33 3.64
N SER A 449 -4.99 32.22 3.51
CA SER A 449 -5.21 33.64 3.16
C SER A 449 -5.92 33.77 1.81
N ALA A 450 -5.36 33.17 0.75
CA ALA A 450 -5.90 33.28 -0.59
C ALA A 450 -7.32 32.68 -0.71
N LEU A 451 -7.66 31.68 0.12
CA LEU A 451 -9.03 31.15 0.21
C LEU A 451 -9.97 32.04 1.04
N ARG A 452 -9.50 32.67 2.13
CA ARG A 452 -10.25 33.70 2.89
C ARG A 452 -10.62 34.88 1.99
N GLU A 453 -9.69 35.36 1.16
CA GLU A 453 -9.92 36.42 0.16
C GLU A 453 -10.99 36.04 -0.88
N ARG A 454 -11.09 34.75 -1.23
CA ARG A 454 -12.18 34.21 -2.08
C ARG A 454 -13.47 33.87 -1.29
N GLY A 455 -13.51 34.15 0.01
CA GLY A 455 -14.68 34.03 0.89
C GLY A 455 -14.84 32.69 1.62
N CYS A 456 -13.81 31.84 1.70
CA CYS A 456 -13.80 30.64 2.54
C CYS A 456 -13.46 31.01 4.00
N GLN A 457 -14.44 30.89 4.90
CA GLN A 457 -14.29 31.26 6.32
C GLN A 457 -14.01 30.09 7.27
N GLU A 458 -14.25 28.85 6.86
CA GLU A 458 -14.04 27.65 7.68
C GLU A 458 -13.11 26.66 7.00
N PHE A 459 -12.17 26.11 7.77
CA PHE A 459 -11.19 25.14 7.29
C PHE A 459 -11.26 23.82 8.07
N GLY A 460 -10.79 22.75 7.43
CA GLY A 460 -10.62 21.43 8.05
C GLY A 460 -9.22 20.87 7.76
N VAL A 461 -8.70 20.01 8.64
CA VAL A 461 -7.41 19.34 8.41
C VAL A 461 -7.57 17.82 8.56
N LEU A 462 -7.06 17.08 7.58
CA LEU A 462 -6.88 15.62 7.60
C LEU A 462 -5.38 15.30 7.46
N GLY A 463 -4.67 15.31 8.58
CA GLY A 463 -3.22 15.08 8.61
C GLY A 463 -2.86 13.64 8.97
N THR A 464 -2.09 12.95 8.13
CA THR A 464 -1.61 11.58 8.41
C THR A 464 -0.09 11.58 8.62
N SER A 465 0.42 10.98 9.71
CA SER A 465 1.87 10.81 9.97
C SER A 465 2.62 12.16 9.87
N TYR A 466 3.55 12.31 8.92
CA TYR A 466 4.23 13.58 8.60
C TYR A 466 3.26 14.73 8.25
N GLY A 467 2.18 14.47 7.51
CA GLY A 467 1.11 15.45 7.30
C GLY A 467 0.31 15.74 8.56
N GLY A 468 0.25 14.80 9.51
CA GLY A 468 -0.30 15.02 10.86
C GLY A 468 0.60 15.91 11.72
N TRP A 469 1.92 15.80 11.57
CA TRP A 469 2.90 16.70 12.21
C TRP A 469 2.75 18.13 11.70
N ILE A 470 2.73 18.33 10.38
CA ILE A 470 2.49 19.66 9.77
C ILE A 470 1.10 20.19 10.13
N GLY A 471 0.07 19.34 10.19
CA GLY A 471 -1.27 19.72 10.66
C GLY A 471 -1.31 20.17 12.12
N ALA A 472 -0.54 19.52 13.00
CA ALA A 472 -0.40 19.94 14.41
C ALA A 472 0.34 21.29 14.53
N LEU A 473 1.41 21.49 13.76
CA LEU A 473 2.15 22.76 13.73
C LEU A 473 1.30 23.91 13.17
N LEU A 474 0.46 23.64 12.16
CA LEU A 474 -0.50 24.63 11.64
C LEU A 474 -1.56 25.00 12.71
N ALA A 475 -2.06 24.02 13.46
CA ALA A 475 -3.03 24.24 14.54
C ALA A 475 -2.47 25.08 15.71
N MET A 476 -1.15 25.24 15.83
CA MET A 476 -0.48 26.15 16.76
C MET A 476 -0.43 27.62 16.29
N VAL A 477 -0.78 27.92 15.03
CA VAL A 477 -0.63 29.27 14.43
C VAL A 477 -1.83 29.75 13.61
N GLU A 478 -2.89 28.95 13.50
CA GLU A 478 -4.14 29.28 12.81
C GLU A 478 -5.37 28.90 13.67
N ARG A 479 -6.46 29.66 13.54
CA ARG A 479 -7.66 29.54 14.42
C ARG A 479 -8.88 28.91 13.76
N ASP A 480 -9.08 29.14 12.46
CA ASP A 480 -10.37 29.01 11.76
C ASP A 480 -10.75 27.55 11.40
N PHE A 481 -10.44 26.60 12.28
CA PHE A 481 -10.67 25.18 12.04
C PHE A 481 -12.00 24.70 12.62
N ARG A 482 -12.91 24.29 11.73
CA ARG A 482 -14.10 23.50 12.07
C ARG A 482 -13.71 22.14 12.65
N PHE A 483 -12.59 21.56 12.18
CA PHE A 483 -11.96 20.36 12.74
C PHE A 483 -10.47 20.23 12.35
N VAL A 484 -9.68 19.59 13.21
CA VAL A 484 -8.26 19.23 12.98
C VAL A 484 -8.06 17.76 13.34
N ALA A 485 -8.14 16.87 12.35
CA ALA A 485 -8.03 15.42 12.55
C ALA A 485 -6.63 14.91 12.21
N LEU A 486 -5.93 14.39 13.22
CA LEU A 486 -4.51 14.08 13.21
C LEU A 486 -4.29 12.58 13.46
N MET A 487 -3.94 11.83 12.40
CA MET A 487 -3.78 10.38 12.39
C MET A 487 -2.30 10.00 12.52
N ALA A 488 -1.94 9.37 13.65
CA ALA A 488 -0.57 9.06 14.06
C ALA A 488 0.44 10.22 13.84
N PRO A 489 0.14 11.46 14.27
CA PRO A 489 1.00 12.62 14.04
C PRO A 489 2.32 12.49 14.81
N ILE A 490 3.43 12.91 14.20
CA ILE A 490 4.70 13.04 14.93
C ILE A 490 4.58 14.28 15.84
N VAL A 491 4.33 14.06 17.12
CA VAL A 491 4.07 15.13 18.12
C VAL A 491 5.22 15.32 19.10
N ASN A 492 5.98 14.25 19.38
CA ASN A 492 7.21 14.25 20.16
C ASN A 492 8.37 13.95 19.20
N VAL A 493 9.10 15.00 18.82
CA VAL A 493 10.20 14.96 17.85
C VAL A 493 11.47 14.42 18.51
N GLU A 494 11.62 14.64 19.82
CA GLU A 494 12.70 14.06 20.63
C GLU A 494 12.72 12.54 20.49
N HIS A 495 11.58 11.90 20.71
CA HIS A 495 11.37 10.47 20.53
C HIS A 495 11.59 10.03 19.09
N ALA A 496 11.07 10.78 18.12
CA ALA A 496 11.18 10.46 16.69
C ALA A 496 12.63 10.42 16.21
N ILE A 497 13.49 11.33 16.70
CA ILE A 497 14.92 11.34 16.40
C ILE A 497 15.67 10.30 17.25
N TRP A 498 15.49 10.30 18.57
CA TRP A 498 16.41 9.65 19.51
C TRP A 498 16.06 8.20 19.88
N GLU A 499 14.79 7.82 19.91
CA GLU A 499 14.34 6.47 20.24
C GLU A 499 13.87 5.69 18.99
N SER A 500 13.01 6.29 18.15
CA SER A 500 12.24 5.59 17.11
C SER A 500 13.09 4.66 16.22
N PRO A 501 12.65 3.42 15.92
CA PRO A 501 13.40 2.49 15.06
C PRO A 501 13.67 3.04 13.64
N ALA A 502 12.79 3.92 13.13
CA ALA A 502 12.91 4.53 11.81
C ALA A 502 14.16 5.42 11.65
N ALA A 503 14.66 6.02 12.74
CA ALA A 503 15.76 6.99 12.71
C ALA A 503 17.14 6.41 13.08
N ARG A 504 17.33 5.08 13.06
CA ARG A 504 18.62 4.44 13.42
C ARG A 504 19.80 4.90 12.54
N PHE A 505 19.60 5.09 11.24
CA PHE A 505 20.61 5.65 10.33
C PHE A 505 20.86 7.13 10.66
N MET A 506 19.79 7.93 10.76
CA MET A 506 19.84 9.35 11.14
C MET A 506 20.69 9.57 12.39
N ARG A 507 20.42 8.83 13.48
CA ARG A 507 21.19 8.90 14.74
C ARG A 507 22.68 8.60 14.58
N ARG A 508 23.05 7.69 13.67
CA ARG A 508 24.46 7.36 13.43
C ARG A 508 25.18 8.53 12.76
N GLU A 509 24.56 9.18 11.78
CA GLU A 509 25.17 10.33 11.11
C GLU A 509 25.19 11.59 12.02
N LEU A 510 24.18 11.79 12.88
CA LEU A 510 24.19 12.85 13.91
C LEU A 510 25.35 12.67 14.91
N ARG A 511 25.54 11.45 15.42
CA ARG A 511 26.68 11.11 16.30
C ARG A 511 28.02 11.33 15.60
N ARG A 512 28.13 10.99 14.31
CA ARG A 512 29.34 11.24 13.49
C ARG A 512 29.64 12.73 13.27
N ALA A 513 28.64 13.59 13.31
CA ALA A 513 28.78 15.04 13.22
C ALA A 513 28.96 15.73 14.59
N ASN A 514 29.06 14.95 15.68
CA ASN A 514 29.05 15.44 17.06
C ASN A 514 27.83 16.34 17.37
N ILE A 515 26.65 15.99 16.81
CA ILE A 515 25.36 16.60 17.17
C ILE A 515 24.70 15.70 18.23
N ASP A 516 24.58 16.25 19.43
CA ASP A 516 23.99 15.62 20.61
C ASP A 516 22.50 16.02 20.81
N PRO A 517 21.76 15.36 21.73
CA PRO A 517 20.35 15.68 21.96
C PRO A 517 20.07 17.09 22.52
N SER A 518 20.94 17.67 23.35
CA SER A 518 20.67 18.97 23.98
C SER A 518 20.87 20.13 23.00
N LEU A 519 21.80 20.00 22.05
CA LEU A 519 21.94 20.94 20.94
C LEU A 519 20.68 20.99 20.07
N VAL A 520 20.09 19.83 19.75
CA VAL A 520 18.83 19.77 18.98
C VAL A 520 17.63 20.24 19.81
N ALA A 521 17.67 20.08 21.15
CA ALA A 521 16.57 20.43 22.04
C ALA A 521 16.14 21.91 21.96
N ARG A 522 17.10 22.79 21.67
CA ARG A 522 16.94 24.24 21.48
C ARG A 522 16.08 24.63 20.26
N HIS A 523 15.59 23.65 19.48
CA HIS A 523 14.66 23.86 18.36
C HIS A 523 13.29 23.17 18.55
N PHE A 524 13.09 22.39 19.61
CA PHE A 524 11.83 21.64 19.78
C PHE A 524 10.65 22.55 20.16
N HIS A 525 10.88 23.75 20.70
CA HIS A 525 9.83 24.75 20.94
C HIS A 525 9.15 25.24 19.64
N LEU A 526 9.83 25.15 18.49
CA LEU A 526 9.24 25.44 17.19
C LEU A 526 8.72 24.16 16.51
N SER A 527 9.53 23.11 16.53
CA SER A 527 9.33 21.93 15.69
C SER A 527 8.54 20.78 16.30
N SER A 528 8.39 20.71 17.63
CA SER A 528 7.74 19.60 18.34
C SER A 528 6.42 20.07 18.96
N PRO A 529 5.25 19.63 18.44
CA PRO A 529 3.94 20.01 18.98
C PRO A 529 3.78 19.79 20.49
N MET A 530 4.49 18.81 21.06
CA MET A 530 4.50 18.52 22.51
C MET A 530 4.87 19.72 23.38
N HIS A 531 5.66 20.69 22.90
CA HIS A 531 6.07 21.85 23.70
C HIS A 531 5.03 22.99 23.69
N ASN A 532 4.08 22.98 22.76
CA ASN A 532 3.15 24.08 22.50
C ASN A 532 1.69 23.75 22.88
N GLN A 533 0.82 24.75 22.75
CA GLN A 533 -0.64 24.63 22.76
C GLN A 533 -1.19 24.97 21.37
N PRO A 534 -2.39 24.50 21.00
CA PRO A 534 -3.05 24.92 19.77
C PRO A 534 -3.57 26.37 19.93
N LEU A 535 -3.61 27.11 18.82
CA LEU A 535 -4.21 28.44 18.74
C LEU A 535 -5.71 28.35 18.40
N CYS A 536 -6.12 27.27 17.72
CA CYS A 536 -7.52 26.90 17.54
C CYS A 536 -8.11 26.23 18.80
N ASP A 537 -9.45 26.24 18.90
CA ASP A 537 -10.22 25.55 19.94
C ASP A 537 -9.83 24.06 20.03
N PRO A 538 -9.30 23.57 21.18
CA PRO A 538 -8.90 22.18 21.33
C PRO A 538 -10.01 21.16 21.06
N ALA A 539 -11.30 21.49 21.27
CA ALA A 539 -12.42 20.58 20.98
C ALA A 539 -12.54 20.25 19.47
N ARG A 540 -11.98 21.11 18.61
CA ARG A 540 -11.86 20.89 17.16
C ARG A 540 -10.82 19.84 16.82
N VAL A 541 -9.88 19.54 17.72
CA VAL A 541 -8.78 18.60 17.49
C VAL A 541 -9.20 17.17 17.82
N LEU A 542 -8.97 16.27 16.87
CA LEU A 542 -9.17 14.82 17.01
C LEU A 542 -7.83 14.12 16.76
N PHE A 543 -7.20 13.64 17.83
CA PHE A 543 -6.05 12.75 17.74
C PHE A 543 -6.51 11.32 17.44
N VAL A 544 -5.83 10.62 16.54
CA VAL A 544 -6.16 9.24 16.15
C VAL A 544 -4.91 8.37 16.22
N ALA A 545 -4.86 7.46 17.20
CA ALA A 545 -3.67 6.69 17.55
C ALA A 545 -3.79 5.20 17.22
N GLY A 546 -2.67 4.57 16.86
CA GLY A 546 -2.59 3.12 16.61
C GLY A 546 -2.25 2.36 17.88
N GLU A 547 -3.07 1.37 18.27
CA GLU A 547 -2.82 0.57 19.48
C GLU A 547 -1.52 -0.27 19.41
N PHE A 548 -0.93 -0.44 18.22
CA PHE A 548 0.28 -1.23 17.99
C PHE A 548 1.40 -0.44 17.27
N ASP A 549 1.30 0.89 17.22
CA ASP A 549 2.20 1.78 16.48
C ASP A 549 3.62 1.81 17.08
N LEU A 550 4.63 1.47 16.28
CA LEU A 550 6.05 1.45 16.69
C LEU A 550 6.84 2.71 16.31
N ILE A 551 6.24 3.69 15.64
CA ILE A 551 6.90 4.93 15.19
C ILE A 551 6.40 6.11 16.02
N VAL A 552 5.09 6.18 16.23
CA VAL A 552 4.38 7.19 17.03
C VAL A 552 3.59 6.45 18.09
N ARG A 553 4.26 6.16 19.23
CA ARG A 553 3.65 5.41 20.34
C ARG A 553 2.36 6.08 20.82
N LEU A 554 1.36 5.26 21.19
CA LEU A 554 0.08 5.69 21.75
C LEU A 554 0.25 6.61 22.97
N GLU A 555 1.32 6.40 23.75
CA GLU A 555 1.67 7.14 24.96
C GLU A 555 1.90 8.63 24.65
N HIS A 556 2.74 8.93 23.65
CA HIS A 556 3.00 10.31 23.18
C HIS A 556 1.74 11.01 22.67
N ILE A 557 0.79 10.28 22.11
CA ILE A 557 -0.49 10.84 21.67
C ILE A 557 -1.41 11.16 22.87
N LYS A 558 -1.42 10.32 23.92
CA LYS A 558 -2.12 10.64 25.18
C LYS A 558 -1.51 11.86 25.86
N GLU A 559 -0.18 11.95 25.90
CA GLU A 559 0.54 13.06 26.53
C GLU A 559 0.18 14.41 25.89
N ILE A 560 0.20 14.52 24.56
CA ILE A 560 -0.20 15.77 23.90
C ILE A 560 -1.71 16.02 24.01
N GLN A 561 -2.57 14.99 23.98
CA GLN A 561 -4.02 15.16 24.17
C GLN A 561 -4.36 15.65 25.60
N GLN A 562 -3.60 15.23 26.61
CA GLN A 562 -3.71 15.73 27.98
C GLN A 562 -3.17 17.16 28.15
N LYS A 563 -2.21 17.58 27.31
CA LYS A 563 -1.71 18.96 27.25
C LYS A 563 -2.71 19.88 26.52
N TRP A 564 -3.20 19.45 25.36
CA TRP A 564 -4.20 20.12 24.52
C TRP A 564 -5.61 19.82 25.04
N ARG A 565 -5.87 20.20 26.30
CA ARG A 565 -7.10 19.85 27.04
C ARG A 565 -8.35 20.28 26.28
N GLY A 566 -9.29 19.34 26.13
CA GLY A 566 -10.50 19.48 25.32
C GLY A 566 -10.45 18.71 24.00
N SER A 567 -9.25 18.37 23.51
CA SER A 567 -9.09 17.51 22.33
C SER A 567 -9.45 16.05 22.59
N GLU A 568 -9.93 15.35 21.56
CA GLU A 568 -10.37 13.95 21.64
C GLU A 568 -9.29 12.95 21.18
N LEU A 569 -9.41 11.69 21.63
CA LEU A 569 -8.51 10.59 21.24
C LEU A 569 -9.28 9.35 20.77
N LEU A 570 -9.26 9.10 19.47
CA LEU A 570 -9.74 7.86 18.86
C LEU A 570 -8.62 6.80 18.82
N ARG A 571 -8.88 5.62 19.39
CA ARG A 571 -7.93 4.49 19.42
C ARG A 571 -8.28 3.45 18.36
N VAL A 572 -7.34 3.21 17.44
CA VAL A 572 -7.55 2.35 16.28
C VAL A 572 -6.67 1.10 16.36
N ARG A 573 -7.26 -0.08 16.15
CA ARG A 573 -6.56 -1.37 16.15
C ARG A 573 -5.71 -1.59 14.89
N GLN A 574 -4.61 -0.84 14.76
CA GLN A 574 -3.53 -1.03 13.79
C GLN A 574 -2.16 -0.55 14.35
N GLY A 575 -1.07 -0.79 13.61
CA GLY A 575 0.21 -0.10 13.80
C GLY A 575 0.23 1.24 13.06
N HIS A 576 1.42 1.79 12.80
CA HIS A 576 1.58 3.04 12.05
C HIS A 576 1.01 2.90 10.62
N PHE A 577 1.30 1.78 9.96
CA PHE A 577 0.89 1.57 8.57
C PHE A 577 -0.45 0.83 8.47
N GLY A 578 -1.49 1.55 8.01
CA GLY A 578 -2.79 0.95 7.77
C GLY A 578 -3.85 1.92 7.26
N TYR A 579 -4.94 1.36 6.72
CA TYR A 579 -6.10 2.10 6.20
C TYR A 579 -7.28 2.16 7.19
N ARG A 580 -7.11 1.71 8.45
CA ARG A 580 -8.18 1.78 9.46
C ARG A 580 -8.33 3.19 10.00
N MET A 581 -7.23 3.84 10.36
CA MET A 581 -7.24 5.22 10.91
C MET A 581 -8.09 6.16 10.06
N ILE A 582 -7.74 6.36 8.78
CA ILE A 582 -8.47 7.27 7.90
C ILE A 582 -9.95 6.87 7.67
N ARG A 583 -10.30 5.59 7.79
CA ARG A 583 -11.71 5.15 7.72
C ARG A 583 -12.46 5.50 9.00
N GLU A 584 -11.88 5.22 10.16
CA GLU A 584 -12.50 5.41 11.47
C GLU A 584 -12.54 6.90 11.84
N THR A 585 -11.53 7.67 11.45
CA THR A 585 -11.53 9.16 11.50
C THR A 585 -12.69 9.77 10.72
N ILE A 586 -12.92 9.32 9.48
CA ILE A 586 -14.01 9.82 8.63
C ILE A 586 -15.40 9.39 9.13
N ALA A 587 -15.50 8.28 9.87
CA ALA A 587 -16.73 7.94 10.60
C ALA A 587 -16.94 8.89 11.79
N GLN A 588 -15.92 9.04 12.64
CA GLN A 588 -15.99 9.90 13.84
C GLN A 588 -16.31 11.35 13.50
N LEU A 589 -15.75 11.88 12.40
CA LEU A 589 -16.06 13.23 11.94
C LEU A 589 -17.50 13.37 11.43
N LYS A 590 -18.07 12.36 10.77
CA LYS A 590 -19.48 12.37 10.36
C LYS A 590 -20.45 12.38 11.54
N GLU A 591 -20.06 11.77 12.66
CA GLU A 591 -20.82 11.81 13.92
C GLU A 591 -20.82 13.20 14.58
N ARG A 592 -19.96 14.13 14.14
CA ARG A 592 -19.89 15.53 14.63
C ARG A 592 -20.56 16.57 13.71
N GLU A 593 -21.41 16.12 12.78
CA GLU A 593 -22.11 17.00 11.81
C GLU A 593 -21.14 17.91 11.01
N LEU A 594 -20.37 17.26 10.12
CA LEU A 594 -19.58 17.87 9.03
C LEU A 594 -20.41 18.12 7.76
#